data_AF-A0A0K0ETG4-F1
#
_entry.id   AF-A0A0K0ETG4-F1
#
_cell.length_a   1.000
_cell.length_b   1.000
_cell.length_c   1.000
_cell.angle_alpha   90.00
_cell.angle_beta   90.00
_cell.angle_gamma   90.00
#
_symmetry.space_group_name_H-M   'P 1'
#
loop_
_entity.id
_entity.type
_entity.pdbx_description
1 polymer ?
#
loop_
_entity_poly.entity_id
_entity_poly.type
_entity_poly.pdbx_seq_one_letter_code
_entity_poly.pdbx_strand_id
1 'polypeptide(L)'
;MARTKVPSSTPRPIQKARKTITASAIRSLAVTKETSKRRRKQINPEKRNRKKNYVSRALKEIKNYQNSTRLLVPRAPVVRCIKETIQNGNFKNFRVTTGAVEAIREAIEAYLVEMFEICNLFAIHAKRVTVMPKDVHLWKKVGKMMNV
;
A
#
# COMPACT_ATOMS: atom_id res chain seq x y z
N MET A 1 64.03 -46.69 -68.37
CA MET A 1 65.18 -45.92 -67.85
C MET A 1 64.72 -44.51 -67.49
N ALA A 2 65.12 -44.02 -66.29
CA ALA A 2 65.24 -42.63 -65.78
C ALA A 2 64.19 -41.55 -66.18
N ARG A 3 63.36 -41.05 -65.24
CA ARG A 3 63.53 -39.83 -64.37
C ARG A 3 63.42 -38.48 -65.13
N THR A 4 62.78 -37.38 -64.70
CA THR A 4 61.94 -36.96 -63.54
C THR A 4 61.49 -35.49 -63.76
N LYS A 5 60.26 -35.18 -63.32
CA LYS A 5 59.72 -33.99 -62.59
C LYS A 5 59.73 -32.54 -63.16
N VAL A 6 58.64 -31.90 -62.73
CA VAL A 6 57.90 -30.66 -63.07
C VAL A 6 58.24 -29.44 -62.13
N PRO A 7 57.68 -28.21 -62.36
CA PRO A 7 58.37 -26.92 -62.21
C PRO A 7 57.95 -25.98 -61.04
N SER A 8 58.62 -24.81 -60.98
CA SER A 8 58.28 -23.44 -60.52
C SER A 8 57.35 -23.18 -59.31
N SER A 9 57.84 -22.36 -58.35
CA SER A 9 57.04 -21.69 -57.31
C SER A 9 57.22 -20.16 -57.35
N THR A 10 56.10 -19.43 -57.25
CA THR A 10 56.03 -17.98 -56.97
C THR A 10 55.68 -17.75 -55.48
N PRO A 11 56.14 -16.67 -54.82
CA PRO A 11 55.92 -16.46 -53.39
C PRO A 11 54.55 -15.83 -53.05
N ARG A 12 53.98 -16.23 -51.91
CA ARG A 12 52.67 -15.81 -51.35
C ARG A 12 52.80 -14.58 -50.40
N PRO A 13 51.73 -13.78 -50.21
CA PRO A 13 51.74 -12.61 -49.33
C PRO A 13 51.58 -12.94 -47.84
N ILE A 14 52.16 -12.09 -46.99
CA ILE A 14 52.26 -12.19 -45.53
C ILE A 14 50.89 -12.01 -44.84
N GLN A 15 50.45 -13.01 -44.08
CA GLN A 15 49.24 -12.96 -43.26
C GLN A 15 49.56 -12.46 -41.83
N LYS A 16 48.88 -11.39 -41.37
CA LYS A 16 48.92 -10.95 -39.96
C LYS A 16 48.18 -11.95 -39.08
N ALA A 17 48.83 -12.42 -38.01
CA ALA A 17 48.30 -13.41 -37.07
C ALA A 17 47.06 -12.90 -36.32
N ARG A 18 45.97 -13.65 -36.41
CA ARG A 18 44.71 -13.43 -35.67
C ARG A 18 44.85 -14.09 -34.30
N LYS A 19 44.90 -13.30 -33.22
CA LYS A 19 44.91 -13.81 -31.84
C LYS A 19 43.65 -14.63 -31.57
N THR A 20 43.81 -15.94 -31.36
CA THR A 20 42.76 -16.86 -30.94
C THR A 20 42.49 -16.67 -29.45
N ILE A 21 41.26 -16.28 -29.11
CA ILE A 21 40.79 -16.23 -27.72
C ILE A 21 40.54 -17.69 -27.29
N THR A 22 41.22 -18.14 -26.24
CA THR A 22 41.05 -19.49 -25.69
C THR A 22 39.64 -19.67 -25.11
N ALA A 23 39.10 -20.89 -25.20
CA ALA A 23 37.75 -21.23 -24.72
C ALA A 23 37.54 -20.90 -23.21
N SER A 24 38.62 -20.85 -22.42
CA SER A 24 38.59 -20.45 -21.01
C SER A 24 38.25 -18.97 -20.82
N ALA A 25 38.74 -18.08 -21.69
CA ALA A 25 38.40 -16.66 -21.66
C ALA A 25 36.95 -16.38 -22.10
N ILE A 26 36.40 -17.22 -22.99
CA ILE A 26 34.98 -17.17 -23.36
C ILE A 26 34.10 -17.57 -22.15
N ARG A 27 34.52 -18.58 -21.37
CA ARG A 27 33.78 -19.01 -20.16
C ARG A 27 33.80 -17.94 -19.05
N SER A 28 34.91 -17.25 -18.81
CA SER A 28 34.95 -16.17 -17.81
C SER A 28 34.12 -14.94 -18.22
N LEU A 29 34.03 -14.63 -19.51
CA LEU A 29 33.14 -13.60 -20.07
C LEU A 29 31.65 -14.01 -20.05
N ALA A 30 31.35 -15.31 -20.11
CA ALA A 30 29.99 -15.84 -19.99
C ALA A 30 29.49 -15.81 -18.53
N VAL A 31 30.35 -16.18 -17.57
CA VAL A 31 30.03 -16.18 -16.12
C VAL A 31 29.81 -14.77 -15.58
N THR A 32 30.50 -13.76 -16.14
CA THR A 32 30.31 -12.34 -15.78
C THR A 32 29.00 -11.75 -16.36
N LYS A 33 28.45 -12.32 -17.44
CA LYS A 33 27.16 -11.88 -18.01
C LYS A 33 25.95 -12.43 -17.27
N GLU A 34 26.02 -13.64 -16.70
CA GLU A 34 24.90 -14.20 -15.91
C GLU A 34 24.75 -13.55 -14.53
N THR A 35 25.85 -13.21 -13.88
CA THR A 35 25.84 -12.47 -12.61
C THR A 35 25.32 -11.04 -12.79
N SER A 36 25.55 -10.43 -13.96
CA SER A 36 25.04 -9.09 -14.31
C SER A 36 23.54 -9.06 -14.61
N LYS A 37 22.94 -10.16 -15.11
CA LYS A 37 21.49 -10.28 -15.28
C LYS A 37 20.76 -10.60 -13.97
N ARG A 38 21.41 -11.27 -13.01
CA ARG A 38 20.87 -11.47 -11.65
C ARG A 38 20.91 -10.18 -10.80
N ARG A 39 21.94 -9.33 -10.97
CA ARG A 39 22.03 -8.03 -10.24
C ARG A 39 21.01 -6.98 -10.68
N ARG A 40 20.47 -7.06 -11.91
CA ARG A 40 19.45 -6.12 -12.42
C ARG A 40 18.02 -6.36 -11.92
N LYS A 41 17.79 -7.38 -11.08
CA LYS A 41 16.51 -7.60 -10.37
C LYS A 41 16.47 -7.02 -8.96
N GLN A 42 17.42 -6.17 -8.57
CA GLN A 42 17.29 -5.30 -7.39
C GLN A 42 16.53 -4.01 -7.74
N ILE A 43 15.31 -4.13 -8.30
CA ILE A 43 14.35 -3.03 -8.28
C ILE A 43 13.77 -3.00 -6.86
N ASN A 44 14.50 -2.32 -5.98
CA ASN A 44 14.13 -1.85 -4.65
C ASN A 44 13.04 -2.69 -3.90
N PRO A 45 13.40 -3.82 -3.25
CA PRO A 45 12.44 -4.63 -2.49
C PRO A 45 11.70 -3.83 -1.40
N GLU A 46 12.29 -2.73 -0.93
CA GLU A 46 11.65 -1.83 0.03
C GLU A 46 10.33 -1.23 -0.48
N LYS A 47 10.23 -0.84 -1.76
CA LYS A 47 9.01 -0.18 -2.27
C LYS A 47 7.82 -1.15 -2.33
N ARG A 48 8.06 -2.45 -2.59
CA ARG A 48 7.00 -3.48 -2.58
C ARG A 48 6.58 -3.85 -1.15
N ASN A 49 7.51 -3.84 -0.20
CA ASN A 49 7.23 -4.11 1.21
C ASN A 49 6.39 -3.00 1.87
N ARG A 50 6.63 -1.73 1.53
CA ARG A 50 5.87 -0.60 2.10
C ARG A 50 4.36 -0.71 1.87
N LYS A 51 3.90 -1.13 0.67
CA LYS A 51 2.46 -1.30 0.37
C LYS A 51 1.80 -2.40 1.21
N LYS A 52 2.47 -3.55 1.38
CA LYS A 52 1.97 -4.66 2.22
C LYS A 52 1.84 -4.22 3.69
N ASN A 53 2.72 -3.33 4.14
CA ASN A 53 2.72 -2.84 5.51
C ASN A 53 1.47 -2.01 5.83
N TYR A 54 0.92 -1.22 4.89
CA TYR A 54 -0.27 -0.40 5.19
C TYR A 54 -1.53 -1.23 5.38
N VAL A 55 -1.81 -2.17 4.47
CA VAL A 55 -2.98 -3.06 4.60
C VAL A 55 -2.86 -3.91 5.86
N SER A 56 -1.66 -4.44 6.14
CA SER A 56 -1.41 -5.19 7.37
C SER A 56 -1.59 -4.34 8.64
N ARG A 57 -1.16 -3.08 8.63
CA ARG A 57 -1.37 -2.13 9.74
C ARG A 57 -2.84 -1.83 9.96
N ALA A 58 -3.59 -1.51 8.91
CA ALA A 58 -5.03 -1.25 8.99
C ALA A 58 -5.79 -2.46 9.55
N LEU A 59 -5.50 -3.68 9.09
CA LEU A 59 -6.12 -4.89 9.63
C LEU A 59 -5.74 -5.15 11.10
N LYS A 60 -4.50 -4.86 11.49
CA LYS A 60 -4.05 -4.95 12.89
C LYS A 60 -4.79 -3.94 13.78
N GLU A 61 -4.95 -2.71 13.29
CA GLU A 61 -5.70 -1.65 13.98
C GLU A 61 -7.17 -2.03 14.16
N ILE A 62 -7.84 -2.48 13.09
CA ILE A 62 -9.24 -2.96 13.16
C ILE A 62 -9.38 -4.06 14.21
N LYS A 63 -8.53 -5.09 14.17
CA LYS A 63 -8.57 -6.18 15.16
C LYS A 63 -8.33 -5.68 16.59
N ASN A 64 -7.38 -4.76 16.76
CA ASN A 64 -7.09 -4.17 18.06
C ASN A 64 -8.28 -3.36 18.61
N TYR A 65 -8.93 -2.56 17.77
CA TYR A 65 -10.08 -1.76 18.17
C TYR A 65 -11.32 -2.60 18.44
N GLN A 66 -11.59 -3.63 17.63
CA GLN A 66 -12.71 -4.55 17.85
C GLN A 66 -12.57 -5.41 19.12
N ASN A 67 -11.33 -5.77 19.49
CA ASN A 67 -11.07 -6.52 20.73
C ASN A 67 -11.13 -5.64 22.01
N SER A 68 -11.17 -4.32 21.85
CA SER A 68 -11.13 -3.37 22.97
C SER A 68 -12.44 -2.59 23.06
N THR A 69 -12.84 -2.21 24.27
CA THR A 69 -14.03 -1.35 24.50
C THR A 69 -13.66 0.07 24.90
N ARG A 70 -12.39 0.46 24.71
CA ARG A 70 -11.93 1.81 25.08
C ARG A 70 -12.49 2.84 24.12
N LEU A 71 -12.91 3.97 24.68
CA LEU A 71 -13.38 5.10 23.89
C LEU A 71 -12.22 5.78 23.14
N LEU A 72 -12.39 5.97 21.83
CA LEU A 72 -11.37 6.48 20.89
C LEU A 72 -11.41 7.99 20.70
N VAL A 73 -12.58 8.62 20.88
CA VAL A 73 -12.77 10.06 20.72
C VAL A 73 -12.19 10.78 21.95
N PRO A 74 -11.30 11.77 21.82
CA PRO A 74 -10.72 12.45 22.97
C PRO A 74 -11.75 13.27 23.76
N ARG A 75 -11.67 13.27 25.10
CA ARG A 75 -12.62 13.98 25.98
C ARG A 75 -12.63 15.51 25.78
N ALA A 76 -11.46 16.14 25.65
CA ALA A 76 -11.33 17.59 25.57
C ALA A 76 -12.09 18.26 24.40
N PRO A 77 -11.98 17.79 23.14
CA PRO A 77 -12.77 18.34 22.03
C PRO A 77 -14.27 18.07 22.19
N VAL A 78 -14.68 16.93 22.75
CA VAL A 78 -16.11 16.63 23.00
C VAL A 78 -16.69 17.63 24.00
N VAL A 79 -15.99 17.92 25.09
CA VAL A 79 -16.43 18.93 26.06
C VAL A 79 -16.53 20.32 25.43
N ARG A 80 -15.59 20.69 24.56
CA ARG A 80 -15.66 21.97 23.83
C ARG A 80 -16.87 22.02 22.91
N CYS A 81 -17.12 20.96 22.13
CA CYS A 81 -18.27 20.84 21.25
C CYS A 81 -19.60 20.90 22.02
N ILE A 82 -19.73 20.19 23.15
CA ILE A 82 -20.93 20.24 23.99
C ILE A 82 -21.18 21.66 24.53
N LYS A 83 -20.13 22.36 24.96
CA LYS A 83 -20.27 23.75 25.43
C LYS A 83 -20.69 24.69 24.29
N GLU A 84 -20.14 24.49 23.10
CA GLU A 84 -20.51 25.25 21.90
C GLU A 84 -21.98 25.02 21.51
N THR A 85 -22.46 23.77 21.51
CA THR A 85 -23.87 23.47 21.20
C THR A 85 -24.84 24.03 22.23
N ILE A 86 -24.50 24.00 23.53
CA ILE A 86 -25.28 24.62 24.60
C ILE A 86 -25.36 26.14 24.41
N GLN A 87 -24.23 26.78 24.08
CA GLN A 87 -24.16 28.22 23.83
C GLN A 87 -24.98 28.62 22.59
N ASN A 88 -24.86 27.87 21.49
CA ASN A 88 -25.60 28.13 20.24
C ASN A 88 -27.11 27.92 20.38
N GLY A 89 -27.55 27.05 21.29
CA GLY A 89 -28.98 26.82 21.58
C GLY A 89 -29.61 27.82 22.53
N ASN A 90 -28.91 28.90 22.91
CA ASN A 90 -29.34 29.91 23.89
C ASN A 90 -29.74 29.32 25.26
N PHE A 91 -29.20 28.16 25.61
CA PHE A 91 -29.44 27.49 26.88
C PHE A 91 -28.60 28.15 27.99
N LYS A 92 -29.17 29.18 28.64
CA LYS A 92 -28.52 29.84 29.77
C LYS A 92 -28.47 28.90 30.98
N ASN A 93 -27.35 28.92 31.71
CA ASN A 93 -27.15 28.29 33.03
C ASN A 93 -27.02 26.75 33.08
N PHE A 94 -26.78 26.06 31.95
CA PHE A 94 -26.54 24.62 32.00
C PHE A 94 -25.12 24.29 32.46
N ARG A 95 -25.03 23.39 33.44
CA ARG A 95 -23.77 22.75 33.87
C ARG A 95 -23.79 21.31 33.41
N VAL A 96 -22.74 20.89 32.71
CA VAL A 96 -22.59 19.51 32.22
C VAL A 96 -21.85 18.70 33.28
N THR A 97 -22.47 17.63 33.76
CA THR A 97 -21.86 16.69 34.71
C THR A 97 -20.79 15.84 34.02
N THR A 98 -19.85 15.26 34.77
CA THR A 98 -18.84 14.35 34.21
C THR A 98 -19.46 13.13 33.55
N GLY A 99 -20.46 12.50 34.20
CA GLY A 99 -21.20 11.36 33.66
C GLY A 99 -21.98 11.70 32.40
N ALA A 100 -22.55 12.90 32.27
CA ALA A 100 -23.21 13.32 31.04
C ALA A 100 -22.22 13.42 29.86
N VAL A 101 -21.01 13.91 30.10
CA VAL A 101 -19.96 13.95 29.07
C VAL A 101 -19.58 12.53 28.61
N GLU A 102 -19.49 11.58 29.55
CA GLU A 102 -19.15 10.19 29.24
C GLU A 102 -20.27 9.50 28.47
N ALA A 103 -21.52 9.65 28.89
CA ALA A 103 -22.68 9.10 28.18
C ALA A 103 -22.80 9.65 26.75
N ILE A 104 -22.59 10.96 26.56
CA ILE A 104 -22.60 11.57 25.21
C ILE A 104 -21.46 11.01 24.36
N ARG A 105 -20.26 10.84 24.95
CA ARG A 105 -19.10 10.30 24.24
C ARG A 105 -19.33 8.85 23.80
N GLU A 106 -19.89 8.02 24.67
CA GLU A 106 -20.28 6.64 24.34
C GLU A 106 -21.31 6.60 23.21
N ALA A 107 -22.36 7.42 23.31
CA ALA A 107 -23.42 7.48 22.30
C ALA A 107 -22.88 7.95 20.92
N ILE A 108 -21.99 8.95 20.90
CA ILE A 108 -21.36 9.42 19.67
C ILE A 108 -20.51 8.32 19.04
N GLU A 109 -19.71 7.61 19.83
CA GLU A 109 -18.87 6.54 19.30
C GLU A 109 -19.69 5.37 18.76
N ALA A 110 -20.73 4.93 19.50
CA ALA A 110 -21.64 3.89 19.04
C ALA A 110 -22.30 4.27 17.70
N TYR A 111 -22.81 5.50 17.59
CA TYR A 111 -23.40 6.03 16.36
C TYR A 111 -22.41 6.05 15.19
N LEU A 112 -21.17 6.49 15.42
CA LEU A 112 -20.15 6.54 14.39
C LEU A 112 -19.74 5.14 13.93
N VAL A 113 -19.62 4.17 14.84
CA VAL A 113 -19.29 2.78 14.50
C VAL A 113 -20.39 2.17 13.64
N GLU A 114 -21.66 2.27 14.04
CA GLU A 114 -22.81 1.78 13.25
C GLU A 114 -22.85 2.42 11.85
N MET A 115 -22.66 3.73 11.77
CA MET A 115 -22.57 4.46 10.50
C MET A 115 -21.43 3.92 9.63
N PHE A 116 -20.24 3.70 10.19
CA PHE A 116 -19.08 3.21 9.44
C PHE A 116 -19.21 1.76 8.99
N GLU A 117 -19.89 0.90 9.77
CA GLU A 117 -20.20 -0.47 9.37
C GLU A 117 -21.06 -0.49 8.10
N ILE A 118 -22.13 0.31 8.08
CA ILE A 118 -23.00 0.39 6.91
C ILE A 118 -22.29 1.09 5.74
N CYS A 119 -21.51 2.15 5.99
CA CYS A 119 -20.71 2.79 4.94
C CYS A 119 -19.67 1.84 4.33
N ASN A 120 -19.10 0.94 5.13
CA ASN A 120 -18.19 -0.10 4.64
C ASN A 120 -18.92 -1.09 3.72
N LEU A 121 -20.15 -1.49 4.06
CA LEU A 121 -20.99 -2.33 3.19
C LEU A 121 -21.27 -1.63 1.85
N PHE A 122 -21.57 -0.33 1.84
CA PHE A 122 -21.76 0.43 0.59
C PHE A 122 -20.48 0.54 -0.25
N ALA A 123 -19.32 0.67 0.39
CA ALA A 123 -18.05 0.66 -0.32
C ALA A 123 -17.80 -0.71 -1.00
N ILE A 124 -18.03 -1.81 -0.27
CA ILE A 124 -17.90 -3.18 -0.78
C ILE A 124 -18.89 -3.43 -1.93
N HIS A 125 -20.14 -2.99 -1.78
CA HIS A 125 -21.17 -3.10 -2.83
C HIS A 125 -20.75 -2.39 -4.13
N ALA A 126 -20.08 -1.24 -4.01
CA ALA A 126 -19.53 -0.49 -5.13
C ALA A 126 -18.14 -0.96 -5.59
N LYS A 127 -17.69 -2.16 -5.19
CA LYS A 127 -16.36 -2.74 -5.53
C LYS A 127 -15.17 -1.87 -5.11
N ARG A 128 -15.28 -1.14 -4.00
CA ARG A 128 -14.22 -0.33 -3.40
C ARG A 128 -13.83 -0.87 -2.03
N VAL A 129 -12.60 -0.56 -1.60
CA VAL A 129 -12.10 -0.85 -0.24
C VAL A 129 -11.95 0.41 0.61
N THR A 130 -12.28 1.58 0.05
CA THR A 130 -12.15 2.89 0.68
C THR A 130 -13.53 3.50 0.80
N VAL A 131 -13.93 3.79 2.03
CA VAL A 131 -15.14 4.56 2.36
C VAL A 131 -14.94 6.00 1.88
N MET A 132 -15.96 6.54 1.23
CA MET A 132 -15.98 7.87 0.63
C MET A 132 -17.16 8.67 1.18
N PRO A 133 -17.15 10.02 1.11
CA PRO A 133 -18.28 10.83 1.57
C PRO A 133 -19.62 10.41 0.95
N LYS A 134 -19.64 9.97 -0.31
CA LYS A 134 -20.86 9.45 -0.97
C LYS A 134 -21.52 8.26 -0.25
N ASP A 135 -20.73 7.45 0.46
CA ASP A 135 -21.25 6.30 1.22
C ASP A 135 -21.99 6.80 2.48
N VAL A 136 -21.49 7.86 3.12
CA VAL A 136 -22.17 8.54 4.23
C VAL A 136 -23.45 9.23 3.78
N HIS A 137 -23.43 9.88 2.61
CA HIS A 137 -24.65 10.49 2.04
C HIS A 137 -25.71 9.45 1.72
N LEU A 138 -25.30 8.29 1.17
CA LEU A 138 -26.20 7.18 0.92
C LEU A 138 -26.79 6.64 2.24
N TRP A 139 -25.96 6.46 3.27
CA TRP A 139 -26.42 6.06 4.60
C TRP A 139 -27.49 6.99 5.16
N LYS A 140 -27.25 8.32 5.10
CA LYS A 140 -28.24 9.33 5.51
C LYS A 140 -29.54 9.25 4.70
N LYS A 141 -29.45 8.94 3.39
CA LYS A 141 -30.61 8.81 2.51
C LYS A 141 -31.44 7.56 2.86
N VAL A 142 -30.77 6.43 3.08
CA VAL A 142 -31.41 5.17 3.47
C VAL A 142 -32.03 5.28 4.87
N GLY A 143 -31.32 5.85 5.85
CA GLY A 143 -31.85 6.04 7.20
C GLY A 143 -33.09 6.95 7.24
N LYS A 144 -33.16 7.96 6.36
CA LYS A 144 -34.38 8.76 6.18
C LYS A 144 -35.56 7.97 5.59
N MET A 145 -35.29 6.95 4.77
CA MET A 145 -36.34 6.11 4.18
C MET A 145 -36.86 5.05 5.15
N MET A 146 -36.03 4.58 6.09
CA MET A 146 -36.41 3.55 7.06
C MET A 146 -37.15 4.10 8.30
N ASN A 147 -37.06 5.41 8.56
CA ASN A 147 -37.71 6.10 9.69
C ASN A 147 -39.00 6.82 9.29
N VAL A 148 -39.67 6.38 8.20
CA VAL A 148 -41.03 6.77 7.79
C VAL A 148 -41.93 5.55 7.98
#